data_AF-A0A1H6GHA2-F1
#
_entry.id   AF-A0A1H6GHA2-F1
#
_cell.length_a   1.000
_cell.length_b   1.000
_cell.length_c   1.000
_cell.angle_alpha   90.00
_cell.angle_beta   90.00
_cell.angle_gamma   90.00
#
_symmetry.space_group_name_H-M   'P 1'
#
loop_
_entity.id
_entity.type
_entity.pdbx_description
1 polymer ?
#
loop_
_entity_poly.entity_id
_entity_poly.type
_entity_poly.pdbx_seq_one_letter_code
_entity_poly.pdbx_strand_id
1 'polypeptide(L)'
;MKIALPFGISLGLVGVMTMLSLGLISALPADTQLPIHFTLTGTPTSTAPAMIALLLLPACALFVTAMFALGPRMGGRIKASPGIYLIVWLVTLLILALAHGFIIRHALFTLAAMKATA
;
A
#
# COMPACT_ATOMS: atom_id res chain seq x y z
N MET A 1 -14.95 -5.23 20.40
CA MET A 1 -13.78 -4.40 20.03
C MET A 1 -14.28 -3.13 19.37
N LYS A 2 -13.73 -1.95 19.71
CA LYS A 2 -14.13 -0.68 19.06
C LYS A 2 -13.49 -0.62 17.66
N ILE A 3 -14.27 -0.87 16.61
CA ILE A 3 -13.80 -0.91 15.20
C ILE A 3 -13.36 0.47 14.70
N ALA A 4 -13.90 1.55 15.28
CA ALA A 4 -13.66 2.92 14.82
C ALA A 4 -12.17 3.30 14.76
N LEU A 5 -11.38 2.91 15.77
CA LEU A 5 -9.96 3.26 15.82
C LEU A 5 -9.11 2.56 14.73
N PRO A 6 -9.07 1.21 14.62
CA PRO A 6 -8.29 0.55 13.58
C PRO A 6 -8.78 0.92 12.18
N PHE A 7 -10.08 1.12 12.00
CA PHE A 7 -10.63 1.60 10.74
C PHE A 7 -10.13 3.00 10.38
N GLY A 8 -10.17 3.95 11.32
CA GLY A 8 -9.65 5.30 11.12
C GLY A 8 -8.16 5.31 10.79
N ILE A 9 -7.35 4.51 11.49
CA ILE A 9 -5.92 4.34 11.19
C ILE A 9 -5.73 3.80 9.76
N SER A 10 -6.52 2.80 9.38
CA SER A 10 -6.45 2.18 8.05
C SER A 10 -6.79 3.19 6.95
N LEU A 11 -7.84 3.99 7.13
CA LEU A 11 -8.21 5.04 6.17
C LEU A 11 -7.15 6.13 6.06
N GLY A 12 -6.57 6.54 7.19
CA GLY A 12 -5.46 7.50 7.19
C GLY A 12 -4.27 6.97 6.38
N LEU A 13 -3.89 5.71 6.59
CA LEU A 13 -2.82 5.05 5.86
C LEU A 13 -3.13 4.94 4.35
N VAL A 14 -4.31 4.45 3.98
CA VAL A 14 -4.75 4.37 2.57
C VAL A 14 -4.74 5.76 1.93
N GLY A 15 -5.19 6.79 2.66
CA GLY A 15 -5.14 8.19 2.22
C GLY A 15 -3.72 8.64 1.90
N VAL A 16 -2.77 8.41 2.80
CA VAL A 16 -1.34 8.73 2.58
C VAL A 16 -0.79 7.99 1.36
N MET A 17 -0.99 6.67 1.28
CA MET A 17 -0.53 5.86 0.16
C MET A 17 -1.11 6.36 -1.18
N THR A 18 -2.39 6.73 -1.19
CA THR A 18 -3.06 7.25 -2.39
C THR A 18 -2.52 8.62 -2.80
N MET A 19 -2.37 9.54 -1.85
CA MET A 19 -1.85 10.89 -2.13
C MET A 19 -0.42 10.85 -2.67
N LEU A 20 0.45 10.02 -2.07
CA LEU A 20 1.81 9.82 -2.57
C LEU A 20 1.83 9.26 -3.99
N SER A 21 0.93 8.31 -4.27
CA SER A 21 0.80 7.68 -5.58
C SER A 21 0.35 8.67 -6.65
N LEU A 22 -0.70 9.45 -6.37
CA LEU A 22 -1.20 10.48 -7.28
C LEU A 22 -0.16 11.58 -7.53
N GLY A 23 0.55 12.01 -6.47
CA GLY A 23 1.64 12.97 -6.58
C GLY A 23 2.74 12.49 -7.54
N LEU A 24 3.21 11.24 -7.39
CA LEU A 24 4.23 10.67 -8.26
C LEU A 24 3.72 10.42 -9.69
N ILE A 25 2.49 9.93 -9.87
CA ILE A 25 1.90 9.75 -11.20
C ILE A 25 1.88 11.09 -11.96
N SER A 26 1.56 12.19 -11.28
CA SER A 26 1.52 13.52 -11.91
C SER A 26 2.91 14.08 -12.27
N ALA A 27 3.98 13.55 -11.65
CA ALA A 27 5.34 14.04 -11.83
C ALA A 27 6.19 13.16 -12.77
N LEU A 28 5.79 11.91 -12.98
CA LEU A 28 6.50 10.95 -13.82
C LEU A 28 5.99 11.00 -15.28
N PRO A 29 6.86 10.78 -16.29
CA PRO A 29 6.43 10.53 -17.66
C PRO A 29 5.46 9.35 -17.77
N ALA A 30 4.51 9.43 -18.71
CA ALA A 30 3.42 8.46 -18.86
C ALA A 30 3.89 7.02 -19.17
N ASP A 31 5.06 6.88 -19.80
CA ASP A 31 5.67 5.60 -20.18
C ASP A 31 6.58 5.00 -19.09
N THR A 32 6.74 5.69 -17.95
CA THR A 32 7.59 5.24 -16.84
C THR A 32 7.20 3.84 -16.38
N GLN A 33 8.19 2.94 -16.38
CA GLN A 33 8.08 1.61 -15.80
C GLN A 33 8.67 1.62 -14.39
N LEU A 34 7.91 1.12 -13.41
CA LEU A 34 8.33 1.03 -12.02
C LEU A 34 8.41 -0.44 -11.57
N PRO A 35 9.35 -0.76 -10.67
CA PRO A 35 9.49 -2.11 -10.17
C PRO A 35 8.33 -2.51 -9.26
N ILE A 36 7.82 -3.73 -9.43
CA ILE A 36 6.69 -4.28 -8.67
C ILE A 36 7.01 -5.58 -7.93
N HIS A 37 8.09 -6.26 -8.31
CA HIS A 37 8.63 -7.40 -7.55
C HIS A 37 10.09 -7.17 -7.25
N PHE A 38 10.50 -7.67 -6.08
CA PHE A 38 11.83 -7.50 -5.52
C PHE A 38 12.34 -8.84 -5.01
N THR A 39 13.63 -9.10 -5.15
CA THR A 39 14.29 -10.21 -4.46
C THR A 39 14.34 -9.94 -2.96
N LEU A 40 14.79 -10.93 -2.18
CA LEU A 40 14.98 -10.78 -0.74
C LEU A 40 16.01 -9.70 -0.37
N THR A 41 16.95 -9.40 -1.27
CA THR A 41 17.94 -8.31 -1.11
C THR A 41 17.43 -6.96 -1.62
N GLY A 42 16.19 -6.89 -2.08
CA GLY A 42 15.55 -5.66 -2.56
C GLY A 42 15.88 -5.30 -4.01
N THR A 43 16.46 -6.20 -4.80
CA THR A 43 16.71 -5.93 -6.23
C THR A 43 15.45 -6.12 -7.06
N PRO A 44 15.09 -5.16 -7.94
CA PRO A 44 13.95 -5.32 -8.85
C PRO A 44 14.07 -6.54 -9.77
N THR A 45 12.96 -7.27 -9.97
CA THR A 45 12.92 -8.42 -10.89
C THR A 45 11.87 -8.28 -12.00
N SER A 46 10.83 -7.48 -11.79
CA SER A 46 9.82 -7.17 -12.80
C SER A 46 9.27 -5.76 -12.61
N THR A 47 8.74 -5.21 -13.70
CA THR A 47 8.22 -3.85 -13.76
C THR A 47 6.79 -3.80 -14.29
N ALA A 48 6.12 -2.69 -14.04
CA ALA A 48 4.81 -2.36 -14.60
C ALA A 48 4.70 -0.85 -14.85
N PRO A 49 3.72 -0.40 -15.67
CA PRO A 49 3.44 1.02 -15.84
C PRO A 49 3.22 1.72 -14.50
N ALA A 50 3.73 2.96 -14.37
CA ALA A 50 3.73 3.71 -13.11
C ALA A 50 2.34 3.80 -12.45
N MET A 51 1.29 3.97 -13.25
CA MET A 51 -0.09 4.00 -12.76
C MET A 51 -0.47 2.70 -12.02
N ILE A 52 -0.13 1.55 -12.59
CA ILE A 52 -0.41 0.24 -11.97
C ILE A 52 0.46 0.04 -10.74
N ALA A 53 1.77 0.27 -10.86
CA ALA A 53 2.71 0.06 -9.76
C ALA A 53 2.37 0.90 -8.52
N LEU A 54 1.97 2.16 -8.71
CA LEU A 54 1.69 3.08 -7.61
C LEU A 54 0.31 2.86 -6.99
N LEU A 55 -0.72 2.51 -7.76
CA LEU A 55 -2.11 2.39 -7.27
C LEU A 55 -2.51 1.00 -6.79
N LEU A 56 -1.80 -0.06 -7.19
CA LEU A 56 -2.17 -1.43 -6.84
C LEU A 56 -2.17 -1.66 -5.32
N LEU A 57 -1.10 -1.30 -4.61
CA LEU A 57 -1.00 -1.52 -3.16
C LEU A 57 -1.96 -0.65 -2.33
N PRO A 58 -2.19 0.65 -2.63
CA PRO A 58 -3.27 1.42 -2.01
C PRO A 58 -4.64 0.78 -2.22
N ALA A 59 -4.93 0.26 -3.42
CA ALA A 59 -6.20 -0.44 -3.70
C ALA A 59 -6.33 -1.74 -2.89
N CYS A 60 -5.26 -2.54 -2.81
CA CYS A 60 -5.22 -3.74 -1.95
C CYS A 60 -5.40 -3.37 -0.46
N ALA A 61 -4.77 -2.29 0.01
CA ALA A 61 -4.91 -1.84 1.39
C ALA A 61 -6.35 -1.39 1.70
N LEU A 62 -7.01 -0.70 0.76
CA LEU A 62 -8.43 -0.35 0.89
C LEU A 62 -9.32 -1.60 0.93
N PHE A 63 -9.07 -2.56 0.04
CA PHE A 63 -9.79 -3.83 0.02
C PHE A 63 -9.64 -4.60 1.33
N VAL A 64 -8.41 -4.76 1.82
CA VAL A 64 -8.09 -5.40 3.11
C VAL A 64 -8.78 -4.67 4.26
N THR A 65 -8.74 -3.33 4.26
CA THR A 65 -9.44 -2.51 5.26
C THR A 65 -10.93 -2.80 5.28
N ALA A 66 -11.57 -2.88 4.10
CA ALA A 66 -12.99 -3.21 3.99
C ALA A 66 -13.28 -4.62 4.50
N MET A 67 -12.45 -5.62 4.13
CA MET A 67 -12.60 -6.99 4.63
C MET A 67 -12.52 -7.07 6.15
N PHE A 68 -11.54 -6.42 6.77
CA PHE A 68 -11.39 -6.44 8.22
C PHE A 68 -12.44 -5.60 8.96
N ALA A 69 -12.94 -4.53 8.34
CA ALA A 69 -14.04 -3.74 8.91
C ALA A 69 -15.37 -4.50 8.89
N LEU A 70 -15.62 -5.29 7.84
CA LEU A 70 -16.86 -6.05 7.64
C LEU A 70 -16.83 -7.43 8.30
N GLY A 71 -15.64 -8.04 8.45
CA GLY A 71 -15.47 -9.39 8.98
C GLY A 71 -16.22 -9.68 10.30
N PRO A 72 -16.19 -8.80 11.32
CA PRO A 72 -16.90 -9.03 12.58
C PRO A 72 -18.43 -9.16 12.44
N ARG A 73 -19.00 -8.74 11.30
CA ARG A 73 -20.43 -8.87 10.99
C ARG A 73 -20.79 -10.23 10.38
N MET A 74 -19.81 -11.01 9.93
CA MET A 74 -20.02 -12.23 9.14
C MET A 74 -19.90 -13.56 9.92
N GLY A 75 -19.59 -13.54 11.23
CA GLY A 75 -19.55 -14.79 12.01
C GLY A 75 -19.09 -14.67 13.47
N GLY A 76 -19.40 -15.70 14.28
CA GLY A 76 -19.13 -15.73 15.72
C GLY A 76 -17.67 -15.96 16.12
N ARG A 77 -16.86 -16.64 15.29
CA ARG A 77 -15.45 -16.98 15.61
C ARG A 77 -14.55 -15.76 15.84
N ILE A 78 -14.80 -14.65 15.16
CA ILE A 78 -14.03 -13.40 15.31
C ILE A 78 -14.27 -12.77 16.70
N LYS A 79 -15.41 -13.05 17.34
CA LYS A 79 -15.72 -12.54 18.68
C LYS A 79 -14.90 -13.23 19.78
N ALA A 80 -14.35 -14.42 19.52
CA ALA A 80 -13.61 -15.20 20.51
C ALA A 80 -12.19 -14.66 20.76
N SER A 81 -11.56 -13.99 19.79
CA SER A 81 -10.18 -13.49 19.89
C SER A 81 -9.96 -12.13 19.22
N PRO A 82 -10.63 -11.06 19.71
CA PRO A 82 -10.56 -9.72 19.09
C PRO A 82 -9.14 -9.13 19.02
N GLY A 83 -8.27 -9.46 19.97
CA GLY A 83 -6.88 -8.99 19.98
C GLY A 83 -6.06 -9.57 18.82
N ILE A 84 -6.15 -10.87 18.57
CA ILE A 84 -5.47 -11.53 17.45
C ILE A 84 -5.98 -10.97 16.12
N TYR A 85 -7.30 -10.79 16.02
CA TYR A 85 -7.91 -10.19 14.83
C TYR A 85 -7.35 -8.79 14.52
N LEU A 86 -7.22 -7.94 15.55
CA LEU A 86 -6.61 -6.62 15.41
C LEU A 86 -5.14 -6.70 14.97
N ILE A 87 -4.36 -7.58 15.59
CA ILE A 87 -2.94 -7.75 15.25
C ILE A 87 -2.80 -8.14 13.78
N VAL A 88 -3.56 -9.14 13.33
CA VAL A 88 -3.52 -9.58 11.94
C VAL A 88 -3.91 -8.43 11.00
N TRP A 89 -4.99 -7.70 11.29
CA TRP A 89 -5.38 -6.52 10.51
C TRP A 89 -4.22 -5.52 10.37
N LEU A 90 -3.68 -5.05 11.49
CA LEU A 90 -2.64 -4.02 11.48
C LEU A 90 -1.33 -4.51 10.84
N VAL A 91 -0.94 -5.76 11.08
CA VAL A 91 0.26 -6.35 10.47
C VAL A 91 0.11 -6.50 8.96
N THR A 92 -1.06 -6.93 8.47
CA THR A 92 -1.31 -6.99 7.02
C THR A 92 -1.19 -5.61 6.37
N LEU A 93 -1.78 -4.58 6.98
CA LEU A 93 -1.65 -3.21 6.47
C LEU A 93 -0.23 -2.67 6.53
N LEU A 94 0.52 -2.99 7.59
CA LEU A 94 1.93 -2.62 7.70
C LEU A 94 2.76 -3.24 6.57
N ILE A 95 2.56 -4.53 6.26
CA ILE A 95 3.26 -5.20 5.17
C ILE A 95 2.95 -4.53 3.82
N LEU A 96 1.68 -4.23 3.55
CA LEU A 96 1.27 -3.53 2.32
C LEU A 96 1.88 -2.13 2.23
N ALA A 97 1.92 -1.38 3.34
CA ALA A 97 2.52 -0.06 3.38
C ALA A 97 4.04 -0.09 3.17
N LEU A 98 4.74 -1.05 3.77
CA LEU A 98 6.17 -1.23 3.57
C LEU A 98 6.48 -1.58 2.12
N ALA A 99 5.74 -2.53 1.53
CA ALA A 99 5.87 -2.89 0.12
C ALA A 99 5.63 -1.69 -0.80
N HIS A 100 4.63 -0.86 -0.49
CA HIS A 100 4.38 0.39 -1.24
C HIS A 100 5.51 1.40 -1.07
N GLY A 101 6.07 1.51 0.12
CA GLY A 101 7.25 2.34 0.40
C GLY A 101 8.45 2.01 -0.50
N PHE A 102 8.68 0.74 -0.81
CA PHE A 102 9.71 0.34 -1.79
C PHE A 102 9.41 0.89 -3.19
N ILE A 103 8.17 0.79 -3.65
CA ILE A 103 7.76 1.33 -4.96
C ILE A 103 7.93 2.85 -4.98
N ILE A 104 7.49 3.54 -3.92
CA ILE A 104 7.63 5.00 -3.76
C ILE A 104 9.10 5.42 -3.80
N ARG A 105 9.98 4.72 -3.09
CA ARG A 105 11.43 4.99 -3.09
C ARG A 105 12.01 4.91 -4.50
N HIS A 106 11.66 3.86 -5.26
CA HIS A 106 12.14 3.73 -6.63
C HIS A 106 11.60 4.82 -7.55
N ALA A 107 10.31 5.15 -7.42
CA ALA A 107 9.69 6.24 -8.19
C ALA A 107 10.38 7.60 -7.92
N LEU A 108 10.73 7.89 -6.67
CA LEU A 108 11.47 9.10 -6.30
C LEU A 108 12.88 9.12 -6.92
N PHE A 109 13.59 8.00 -6.92
CA PHE A 109 14.92 7.92 -7.55
C PHE A 109 14.86 8.06 -9.07
N THR A 110 13.87 7.45 -9.71
CA THR A 110 13.62 7.64 -11.15
C THR A 110 13.36 9.11 -11.45
N LEU A 111 12.50 9.77 -10.66
CA LEU A 111 12.20 11.20 -10.82
C LEU A 111 13.44 12.08 -10.63
N ALA A 112 14.26 11.80 -9.61
CA ALA A 112 15.49 12.53 -9.36
C ALA A 112 16.52 12.37 -10.49
N ALA A 113 16.68 11.15 -11.00
CA ALA A 113 17.59 10.88 -12.11
C ALA A 113 17.19 11.64 -13.38
N MET A 114 15.89 11.67 -13.73
CA MET A 114 15.40 12.42 -14.88
C MET A 114 15.65 13.93 -14.77
N LYS A 115 15.48 14.49 -13.57
CA LYS A 115 15.74 15.92 -13.32
C LYS A 115 17.22 16.29 -13.41
N ALA A 116 18.13 15.36 -13.15
CA ALA A 116 19.58 15.61 -13.22
C ALA A 116 20.11 15.62 -14.66
N THR A 117 19.36 15.07 -15.61
CA THR A 117 19.75 14.93 -17.03
C THR A 117 18.99 15.87 -17.96
N ALA A 118 18.06 16.66 -17.45
CA ALA A 118 17.28 17.66 -18.16
C ALA A 118 17.95 19.04 -18.07
#